data_AF-A0A6P0XGK6-F1
#
_entry.id   AF-A0A6P0XGK6-F1
#
_cell.length_a   1.000
_cell.length_b   1.000
_cell.length_c   1.000
_cell.angle_alpha   90.00
_cell.angle_beta   90.00
_cell.angle_gamma   90.00
#
_symmetry.space_group_name_H-M   'P 1'
#
loop_
_entity.id
_entity.type
_entity.pdbx_description
1 polymer ?
#
loop_
_entity_poly.entity_id
_entity_poly.type
_entity_poly.pdbx_seq_one_letter_code
_entity_poly.pdbx_strand_id
1 'polypeptide(L)' 'MDLAQGVQFVSFVILAVMMISAALGVVLLDNIVYSAFLLGGVFISISGLYLLLNADFVAAAQILIYVGAVNVL' A
#
# COMPACT_ATOMS: atom_id res chain seq x y z
N MET A 1 -0.38 26.86 -3.34
CA MET A 1 0.11 25.48 -3.48
C MET A 1 0.70 25.37 -4.87
N ASP A 2 1.96 24.97 -4.99
CA ASP A 2 2.51 24.63 -6.29
C ASP A 2 1.88 23.32 -6.80
N LEU A 3 1.81 23.13 -8.12
CA LEU A 3 1.19 21.97 -8.76
C LEU A 3 1.83 20.66 -8.27
N ALA A 4 3.15 20.65 -8.12
CA ALA A 4 3.90 19.48 -7.62
C ALA A 4 3.45 19.07 -6.20
N GLN A 5 3.34 20.04 -5.29
CA GLN A 5 2.86 19.79 -3.93
C GLN A 5 1.40 19.33 -3.91
N GLY A 6 0.56 19.89 -4.79
CA GLY A 6 -0.82 19.47 -4.96
C GLY A 6 -0.93 18.00 -5.39
N VAL A 7 -0.16 17.59 -6.39
CA VAL A 7 -0.13 16.20 -6.87
C VAL A 7 0.38 15.25 -5.77
N GLN A 8 1.45 15.61 -5.06
CA GLN A 8 1.96 14.78 -3.96
C GLN A 8 0.92 14.58 -2.86
N PHE A 9 0.19 15.64 -2.47
CA PHE A 9 -0.87 15.55 -1.46
C PHE A 9 -2.04 14.68 -1.92
N VAL A 10 -2.49 14.85 -3.16
CA VAL A 10 -3.58 14.03 -3.73
C VAL A 10 -3.17 12.55 -3.80
N SER A 11 -1.96 12.25 -4.28
CA SER A 11 -1.41 10.89 -4.31
C SER A 11 -1.32 10.29 -2.91
N PHE A 12 -0.88 11.06 -1.91
CA PHE A 12 -0.85 10.64 -0.51
C PHE A 12 -2.24 10.26 -0.01
N VAL A 13 -3.25 11.12 -0.23
CA VAL A 13 -4.62 10.86 0.22
C VAL A 13 -5.20 9.61 -0.43
N ILE A 14 -4.98 9.43 -1.74
CA ILE A 14 -5.45 8.23 -2.46
C ILE A 14 -4.83 6.96 -1.86
N LEU A 15 -3.51 6.95 -1.68
CA LEU A 15 -2.80 5.79 -1.12
C LEU A 15 -3.18 5.51 0.34
N ALA A 16 -3.38 6.56 1.15
CA ALA A 16 -3.81 6.42 2.54
C ALA A 16 -5.22 5.83 2.65
N VAL A 17 -6.16 6.32 1.84
CA VAL A 17 -7.54 5.79 1.80
C VAL A 17 -7.54 4.34 1.32
N MET A 18 -6.77 4.04 0.27
CA MET A 18 -6.62 2.66 -0.25
C MET A 18 -6.02 1.72 0.80
N MET A 19 -5.01 2.16 1.54
CA MET A 19 -4.42 1.38 2.63
C MET A 19 -5.43 1.06 3.72
N ILE A 20 -6.15 2.08 4.20
CA ILE A 20 -7.13 1.92 5.28
C ILE A 20 -8.29 1.02 4.84
N SER A 21 -8.82 1.22 3.63
CA SER A 21 -9.93 0.41 3.12
C SER A 21 -9.52 -1.06 2.91
N ALA A 22 -8.32 -1.29 2.37
CA ALA A 22 -7.77 -2.64 2.25
C ALA A 22 -7.55 -3.29 3.62
N ALA A 23 -6.94 -2.58 4.58
CA ALA A 23 -6.71 -3.08 5.93
C ALA A 23 -8.01 -3.41 6.67
N LEU A 24 -9.05 -2.58 6.52
CA LEU A 24 -10.38 -2.88 7.04
C LEU A 24 -10.93 -4.16 6.42
N GLY A 25 -10.82 -4.34 5.10
CA GLY A 25 -11.30 -5.56 4.45
C GLY A 25 -10.50 -6.81 4.84
N VAL A 26 -9.20 -6.70 5.15
CA VAL A 26 -8.40 -7.84 5.68
C VAL A 26 -8.99 -8.37 7.00
N VAL A 27 -9.43 -7.47 7.89
CA VAL A 27 -9.92 -7.82 9.23
C VAL A 27 -11.41 -8.14 9.25
N LEU A 28 -12.20 -7.46 8.42
CA LEU A 28 -13.67 -7.57 8.45
C LEU A 28 -14.22 -8.68 7.56
N LEU A 29 -13.47 -9.17 6.58
CA LEU A 29 -13.92 -10.26 5.71
C LEU A 29 -13.64 -11.63 6.34
N ASP A 30 -14.67 -12.47 6.37
CA ASP A 30 -14.57 -13.84 6.90
C ASP A 30 -13.77 -14.79 6.00
N ASN A 31 -13.62 -14.45 4.72
CA ASN A 31 -12.98 -15.32 3.75
C ASN A 31 -11.49 -14.97 3.58
N ILE A 32 -10.67 -15.92 4.01
CA ILE A 32 -9.21 -15.81 4.05
C ILE A 32 -8.56 -15.48 2.71
N VAL A 33 -9.14 -15.93 1.60
CA VAL A 33 -8.60 -15.67 0.26
C VAL A 33 -8.76 -14.19 -0.10
N TYR A 34 -9.93 -13.61 0.14
CA TYR A 34 -10.13 -12.18 -0.09
C TYR A 34 -9.27 -11.34 0.85
N SER A 35 -9.13 -11.75 2.12
CA SER A 35 -8.24 -11.07 3.07
C SER A 35 -6.77 -11.13 2.64
N ALA A 36 -6.29 -12.24 2.08
CA ALA A 36 -4.94 -12.35 1.54
C ALA A 36 -4.70 -11.42 0.33
N PHE A 37 -5.66 -11.34 -0.60
CA PHE A 37 -5.56 -10.39 -1.72
C PHE A 37 -5.56 -8.93 -1.25
N LEU A 38 -6.41 -8.58 -0.27
CA LEU A 38 -6.45 -7.24 0.29
C LEU A 38 -5.18 -6.90 1.09
N LEU A 39 -4.55 -7.88 1.73
CA LEU A 39 -3.26 -7.70 2.40
C LEU A 39 -2.17 -7.31 1.38
N GLY A 40 -2.15 -7.93 0.20
CA GLY A 40 -1.34 -7.49 -0.93
C GLY A 40 -1.61 -6.03 -1.32
N GLY A 41 -2.87 -5.61 -1.32
CA GLY A 41 -3.27 -4.21 -1.50
C GLY A 41 -2.64 -3.27 -0.46
N VAL A 42 -2.68 -3.63 0.83
CA VAL A 42 -2.03 -2.87 1.92
C VAL A 42 -0.53 -2.72 1.67
N PHE A 43 0.15 -3.80 1.29
CA PHE A 43 1.60 -3.79 1.02
C PHE A 43 1.97 -2.93 -0.20
N ILE A 44 1.14 -2.91 -1.23
CA ILE A 44 1.36 -2.03 -2.39
C ILE A 44 1.13 -0.57 -2.00
N SER A 45 0.06 -0.26 -1.25
CA SER A 45 -0.22 1.10 -0.81
C SER A 45 0.91 1.67 0.05
N ILE A 46 1.48 0.88 0.98
CA ILE A 46 2.60 1.36 1.82
C ILE A 46 3.88 1.55 1.00
N SER A 47 4.14 0.70 0.00
CA SER A 47 5.26 0.91 -0.93
C SER A 47 5.11 2.23 -1.68
N GLY A 48 3.89 2.58 -2.13
CA GLY A 48 3.62 3.87 -2.76
C GLY A 48 3.89 5.05 -1.83
N LEU A 49 3.54 4.93 -0.54
CA LEU A 49 3.84 5.95 0.47
C LEU A 49 5.35 6.10 0.69
N TYR A 50 6.11 4.99 0.71
CA TYR A 50 7.57 5.05 0.78
C TYR A 50 8.19 5.80 -0.40
N LEU A 51 7.69 5.60 -1.62
CA LEU A 51 8.12 6.39 -2.78
C LEU A 51 7.82 7.89 -2.61
N LEU A 52 6.61 8.25 -2.15
CA LEU A 52 6.26 9.66 -1.88
C LEU A 52 7.13 10.31 -0.78
N LEU A 53 7.71 9.50 0.10
CA LEU A 53 8.58 9.91 1.19
C LEU A 53 10.08 9.84 0.83
N ASN A 54 10.43 9.60 -0.44
CA ASN A 54 11.80 9.46 -0.94
C ASN A 54 12.56 8.27 -0.31
N ALA A 55 11.87 7.17 -0.03
CA ALA A 55 12.44 5.93 0.49
C ALA A 55 12.48 4.83 -0.58
N ASP A 56 13.18 5.09 -1.69
CA ASP A 56 13.13 4.26 -2.90
C ASP A 56 13.59 2.80 -2.67
N PHE A 57 14.71 2.62 -1.96
CA PHE A 57 15.22 1.29 -1.64
C PHE A 57 14.24 0.50 -0.77
N VAL A 58 13.65 1.17 0.23
CA VAL A 58 12.68 0.55 1.15
C VAL A 58 11.39 0.18 0.41
N ALA A 59 10.93 1.03 -0.52
CA ALA A 59 9.79 0.73 -1.38
C ALA A 59 10.03 -0.51 -2.25
N ALA A 60 11.19 -0.58 -2.91
CA ALA A 60 11.54 -1.75 -3.72
C ALA A 60 11.64 -3.03 -2.88
N ALA A 61 12.29 -2.96 -1.71
CA ALA A 61 12.39 -4.09 -0.79
C ALA A 61 11.01 -4.51 -0.25
N GLN A 62 10.11 -3.56 0.02
CA GLN A 62 8.73 -3.82 0.46
C GLN A 62 7.96 -4.66 -0.56
N ILE A 63 8.03 -4.29 -1.84
CA ILE A 63 7.39 -5.06 -2.92
C ILE A 63 8.03 -6.45 -3.02
N LEU A 64 9.36 -6.53 -3.05
CA LEU A 64 10.06 -7.80 -3.24
C LEU A 64 9.77 -8.80 -2.11
N ILE A 65 9.78 -8.35 -0.86
CA ILE A 65 9.63 -9.22 0.32
C ILE A 65 8.16 -9.44 0.62
N TYR A 66 7.37 -8.38 0.84
CA TYR A 66 6.01 -8.54 1.35
C TYR A 66 5.00 -8.92 0.26
N VAL A 67 5.07 -8.28 -0.90
CA VAL A 67 4.17 -8.61 -2.02
C VAL A 67 4.64 -9.88 -2.73
N GLY A 68 5.95 -10.02 -2.96
CA GLY A 68 6.52 -11.11 -3.75
C GLY A 68 6.74 -12.43 -3.01
N ALA A 69 7.06 -12.40 -1.70
CA ALA A 69 7.34 -13.61 -0.94
C ALA A 69 6.29 -13.88 0.15
N VAL A 70 6.06 -12.93 1.06
CA VAL A 70 5.20 -13.17 2.24
C VAL A 70 3.74 -13.35 1.84
N ASN A 71 3.20 -12.52 0.93
CA ASN A 71 1.80 -12.61 0.53
C ASN A 71 1.48 -13.83 -0.36
N VAL A 72 2.51 -14.51 -0.88
CA VAL A 72 2.38 -15.69 -1.75
C VAL A 72 2.46 -17.00 -0.95
N LEU A 73 3.12 -16.98 0.21
CA LEU A 73 3.29 -18.11 1.12
C LEU A 73 2.00 -18.41 1.90
#